data_AF-A0A3D2P5S0-F1
#
_entry.id   AF-A0A3D2P5S0-F1
#
_cell.length_a   1.000
_cell.length_b   1.000
_cell.length_c   1.000
_cell.angle_alpha   90.00
_cell.angle_beta   90.00
_cell.angle_gamma   90.00
#
_symmetry.space_group_name_H-M   'P 1'
#
loop_
_entity.id
_entity.type
_entity.pdbx_description
1 polymer ?
#
loop_
_entity_poly.entity_id
_entity_poly.type
_entity_poly.pdbx_seq_one_letter_code
_entity_poly.pdbx_strand_id
1 'polypeptide(L)'
;MVILEEIKRQDDDPDSVLWNLFNEKMFSSIPYRQRIIGTTETISKISREDLLNYYQTYYVPNNASLIIVGDVETNKILLFIKEKFETLLKRELPSPP
;
A
#
# COMPACT_ATOMS: atom_id res chain seq x y z
N MET A 1 10.23 -14.88 8.83
CA MET A 1 9.31 -13.73 8.66
C MET A 1 8.47 -14.01 7.43
N VAL A 2 7.13 -13.87 7.50
CA VAL A 2 6.21 -14.31 6.43
C VAL A 2 6.57 -13.71 5.07
N ILE A 3 6.85 -12.40 5.01
CA ILE A 3 7.19 -11.69 3.77
C ILE A 3 8.46 -12.24 3.10
N LEU A 4 9.47 -12.66 3.86
CA LEU A 4 10.71 -13.22 3.28
C LEU A 4 10.46 -14.59 2.61
N GLU A 5 9.54 -15.39 3.15
CA GLU A 5 9.14 -16.66 2.52
C GLU A 5 8.26 -16.43 1.29
N GLU A 6 7.45 -15.38 1.28
CA GLU A 6 6.70 -14.98 0.08
C GLU A 6 7.61 -14.49 -1.04
N ILE A 7 8.67 -13.74 -0.73
CA ILE A 7 9.70 -13.33 -1.70
C ILE A 7 10.36 -14.57 -2.32
N LYS A 8 10.79 -15.55 -1.50
CA LYS A 8 11.39 -16.79 -2.01
C LYS A 8 10.43 -17.53 -2.94
N ARG A 9 9.17 -17.70 -2.54
CA ARG A 9 8.16 -18.35 -3.37
C ARG A 9 7.93 -17.63 -4.70
N GLN A 10 8.00 -16.29 -4.70
CA GLN A 10 7.89 -15.49 -5.92
C GLN A 10 9.13 -15.62 -6.81
N ASP A 11 10.32 -15.77 -6.21
CA ASP A 11 11.58 -15.95 -6.95
C ASP A 11 11.71 -17.39 -7.52
N ASP A 12 10.99 -18.37 -6.97
CA ASP A 12 10.86 -19.73 -7.52
C ASP A 12 9.90 -19.83 -8.71
N ASP A 13 9.10 -18.78 -8.98
CA ASP A 13 8.16 -18.69 -10.11
C ASP A 13 8.78 -17.92 -11.28
N PRO A 14 9.08 -18.58 -12.43
CA PRO A 14 9.73 -17.92 -13.56
C PRO A 14 8.91 -16.81 -14.20
N ASP A 15 7.57 -16.90 -14.16
CA ASP A 15 6.70 -15.85 -14.71
C ASP A 15 6.79 -14.58 -13.84
N SER A 16 6.79 -14.75 -12.53
CA SER A 16 7.00 -13.65 -11.58
C SER A 16 8.37 -12.99 -11.75
N VAL A 17 9.43 -13.79 -11.93
CA VAL A 17 10.78 -13.26 -12.18
C VAL A 17 10.83 -12.48 -13.50
N LEU A 18 10.25 -13.01 -14.57
CA LEU A 18 10.17 -12.33 -15.86
C LEU A 18 9.46 -10.97 -15.75
N TRP A 19 8.30 -10.92 -15.08
CA TRP A 19 7.55 -9.69 -14.89
C TRP A 19 8.31 -8.64 -14.08
N ASN A 20 8.98 -9.06 -13.01
CA ASN A 20 9.80 -8.15 -12.21
C ASN A 20 10.94 -7.54 -13.03
N LEU A 21 11.67 -8.37 -13.79
CA LEU A 21 12.75 -7.90 -14.66
C LEU A 21 12.23 -7.00 -15.78
N PHE A 22 11.10 -7.35 -16.40
CA PHE A 22 10.47 -6.54 -17.42
C PHE A 22 10.14 -5.14 -16.88
N ASN A 23 9.47 -5.06 -15.74
CA ASN A 23 9.10 -3.78 -15.12
C ASN A 23 10.34 -2.97 -14.72
N GLU A 24 11.37 -3.60 -14.15
CA GLU A 24 12.62 -2.95 -13.78
C GLU A 24 13.32 -2.31 -14.98
N LYS A 25 13.28 -2.96 -16.15
CA LYS A 25 13.92 -2.44 -17.37
C LYS A 25 13.04 -1.49 -18.16
N MET A 26 11.72 -1.68 -18.14
CA MET A 26 10.78 -0.85 -18.88
C MET A 26 10.60 0.52 -18.23
N PHE A 27 10.57 0.59 -16.90
CA PHE A 27 10.36 1.83 -16.16
C PHE A 27 11.67 2.37 -15.61
N SER A 28 12.09 3.56 -16.07
CA SER A 28 13.38 4.17 -15.70
C SER A 28 13.29 4.98 -14.40
N SER A 29 12.40 5.97 -14.35
CA SER A 29 12.29 6.94 -13.26
C SER A 29 11.00 6.84 -12.44
N ILE A 30 10.00 6.09 -12.89
CA ILE A 30 8.72 5.98 -12.17
C ILE A 30 8.68 4.76 -11.24
N PRO A 31 7.96 4.83 -10.10
CA PRO A 31 7.97 3.78 -9.08
C PRO A 31 7.55 2.38 -9.55
N TYR A 32 6.88 2.24 -10.69
CA TYR A 32 6.48 0.93 -11.25
C TYR A 32 7.65 -0.01 -11.56
N ARG A 33 8.89 0.49 -11.58
CA ARG A 33 10.09 -0.34 -11.66
C ARG A 33 10.35 -1.18 -10.40
N GLN A 34 9.75 -0.83 -9.28
CA GLN A 34 10.01 -1.43 -7.98
C GLN A 34 9.13 -2.67 -7.77
N ARG A 35 9.71 -3.70 -7.15
CA ARG A 35 8.95 -4.88 -6.70
C ARG A 35 7.98 -4.46 -5.60
N ILE A 36 6.68 -4.76 -5.77
CA ILE A 36 5.64 -4.42 -4.78
C ILE A 36 5.94 -5.03 -3.40
N ILE A 37 6.43 -6.28 -3.39
CA ILE A 37 6.81 -6.99 -2.16
C ILE A 37 8.14 -6.51 -1.54
N GLY A 38 8.87 -5.64 -2.24
CA GLY A 38 10.23 -5.23 -1.89
C GLY A 38 11.29 -6.28 -2.25
N THR A 39 12.48 -6.13 -1.68
CA THR A 39 13.60 -7.07 -1.81
C THR A 39 13.95 -7.64 -0.45
N THR A 40 14.58 -8.83 -0.42
CA THR A 40 15.11 -9.42 0.83
C THR A 40 15.99 -8.43 1.60
N GLU A 41 16.80 -7.64 0.89
CA GLU A 41 17.66 -6.63 1.50
C GLU A 41 16.84 -5.51 2.17
N THR A 42 15.89 -4.90 1.45
CA THR A 42 15.08 -3.82 1.98
C THR A 42 14.22 -4.31 3.14
N ILE A 43 13.52 -5.43 2.96
CA ILE A 43 12.62 -6.00 3.97
C ILE A 43 13.37 -6.37 5.26
N SER A 44 14.61 -6.84 5.16
CA SER A 44 15.43 -7.18 6.34
C SER A 44 15.94 -5.96 7.10
N LYS A 45 15.91 -4.76 6.49
CA LYS A 45 16.39 -3.50 7.07
C LYS A 45 15.26 -2.62 7.61
N ILE A 46 14.00 -2.88 7.23
CA ILE A 46 12.85 -2.10 7.70
C ILE A 46 12.70 -2.26 9.22
N SER A 47 12.67 -1.13 9.92
CA SER A 47 12.40 -1.09 11.35
C SER A 47 10.90 -0.92 11.64
N ARG A 48 10.51 -1.19 12.89
CA ARG A 48 9.15 -0.89 13.36
C ARG A 48 8.82 0.61 13.25
N GLU A 49 9.80 1.47 13.47
CA GLU A 49 9.61 2.91 13.41
C GLU A 49 9.30 3.37 11.99
N ASP A 50 9.99 2.80 10.98
CA ASP A 50 9.69 3.06 9.58
C ASP A 50 8.24 2.71 9.22
N LEU A 51 7.75 1.55 9.70
CA LEU A 51 6.37 1.11 9.49
C LEU A 51 5.36 2.03 10.16
N LEU A 52 5.62 2.45 11.39
CA LEU A 52 4.75 3.37 12.12
C LEU A 52 4.71 4.74 11.44
N ASN A 53 5.86 5.24 11.00
CA ASN A 53 5.96 6.50 10.28
C ASN A 53 5.17 6.42 8.97
N TYR A 54 5.38 5.36 8.17
CA TYR A 54 4.62 5.14 6.94
C TYR A 54 3.11 5.10 7.18
N TYR A 55 2.66 4.35 8.19
CA TYR A 55 1.25 4.27 8.56
C TYR A 55 0.70 5.65 8.95
N GLN A 56 1.40 6.38 9.82
CA GLN A 56 0.96 7.70 10.27
C GLN A 56 0.93 8.75 9.15
N THR A 57 1.83 8.64 8.17
CA THR A 57 1.90 9.55 7.02
C THR A 57 0.78 9.28 6.02
N TYR A 58 0.58 8.02 5.62
CA TYR A 58 -0.27 7.70 4.46
C TYR A 58 -1.68 7.21 4.81
N TYR A 59 -1.92 6.65 6.01
CA TYR A 59 -3.24 6.18 6.44
C TYR A 59 -4.05 7.30 7.11
N VAL A 60 -4.45 8.28 6.31
CA VAL A 60 -5.23 9.45 6.76
C VAL A 60 -6.52 9.59 5.93
N PRO A 61 -7.62 10.13 6.51
CA PRO A 61 -8.92 10.16 5.84
C PRO A 61 -8.94 10.96 4.53
N ASN A 62 -8.05 11.96 4.37
CA ASN A 62 -7.90 12.71 3.13
C ASN A 62 -7.05 12.00 2.05
N ASN A 63 -6.57 10.79 2.33
CA ASN A 63 -5.84 9.92 1.39
C ASN A 63 -6.52 8.55 1.20
N ALA A 64 -7.76 8.41 1.67
CA ALA A 64 -8.52 7.16 1.61
C ALA A 64 -9.82 7.36 0.82
N SER A 65 -10.30 6.29 0.21
CA SER A 65 -11.60 6.26 -0.48
C SER A 65 -12.38 5.02 -0.06
N LEU A 66 -13.68 5.19 0.21
CA LEU A 66 -14.60 4.11 0.56
C LEU A 66 -15.66 3.99 -0.54
N ILE A 67 -15.74 2.81 -1.15
CA ILE A 67 -16.69 2.50 -2.23
C ILE A 67 -17.70 1.48 -1.69
N ILE A 68 -18.98 1.79 -1.79
CA ILE A 68 -20.09 0.94 -1.32
C ILE A 68 -21.02 0.70 -2.50
N VAL A 69 -21.28 -0.57 -2.81
CA VAL A 69 -22.07 -1.00 -3.97
C VAL A 69 -23.06 -2.07 -3.54
N GLY A 70 -24.33 -1.91 -3.91
CA GLY A 70 -25.41 -2.86 -3.62
C GLY A 70 -26.73 -2.15 -3.35
N ASP A 71 -27.69 -2.91 -2.83
CA ASP A 71 -28.95 -2.38 -2.31
C ASP A 71 -28.71 -1.80 -0.91
N VAL A 72 -28.45 -0.49 -0.84
CA VAL A 72 -28.10 0.20 0.40
C VAL A 72 -28.95 1.43 0.62
N GLU A 73 -29.34 1.65 1.87
CA GLU A 73 -29.99 2.89 2.29
C GLU A 73 -28.93 3.98 2.50
N THR A 74 -28.69 4.79 1.47
CA THR A 74 -27.63 5.81 1.43
C THR A 74 -27.56 6.67 2.69
N ASN A 75 -28.69 7.16 3.21
CA ASN A 75 -28.71 8.03 4.39
C ASN A 75 -28.25 7.32 5.66
N LYS A 76 -28.62 6.05 5.85
CA LYS A 76 -28.17 5.26 7.01
C LYS A 76 -26.68 5.01 6.96
N ILE A 77 -26.16 4.68 5.77
CA ILE A 77 -24.75 4.44 5.55
C ILE A 77 -23.92 5.71 5.76
N LEU A 78 -24.37 6.85 5.22
CA LEU A 78 -23.66 8.13 5.41
C LEU A 78 -23.61 8.54 6.89
N LEU A 79 -24.70 8.34 7.64
CA LEU A 79 -24.72 8.62 9.07
C LEU A 79 -23.75 7.72 9.83
N PHE A 80 -23.75 6.43 9.52
CA PHE A 80 -22.84 5.45 10.13
C PHE A 80 -21.36 5.78 9.83
N ILE A 81 -21.04 6.09 8.58
CA ILE A 81 -19.68 6.49 8.18
C ILE A 81 -19.27 7.76 8.93
N LYS A 82 -20.16 8.76 9.01
CA LYS A 82 -19.86 9.99 9.75
C LYS A 82 -19.55 9.69 11.21
N GLU A 83 -20.39 8.92 11.90
CA GLU A 83 -20.18 8.52 13.30
C GLU A 83 -18.82 7.81 13.51
N LYS A 84 -18.44 6.91 12.60
CA LYS A 84 -17.21 6.13 12.75
C LYS A 84 -15.93 6.89 12.41
N PHE A 85 -16.01 7.86 11.50
CA PHE A 85 -14.81 8.46 10.92
C PHE A 85 -14.68 9.97 11.20
N GLU A 86 -15.64 10.61 11.86
CA GLU A 86 -15.58 12.05 12.15
C GLU A 86 -14.41 12.46 13.07
N THR A 87 -13.90 11.54 13.88
CA THR A 87 -12.77 11.79 14.79
C THR A 87 -11.40 11.65 14.12
N LEU A 88 -11.34 11.18 12.87
CA LEU A 88 -10.08 11.00 12.17
C LEU A 88 -9.49 12.35 11.72
N LEU A 89 -8.23 12.58 12.07
CA LEU A 89 -7.50 13.79 11.72
C LEU A 89 -6.92 13.70 10.32
N LYS A 90 -7.16 14.75 9.52
CA LYS A 90 -6.46 14.96 8.24
C LYS A 90 -5.00 15.33 8.50
N ARG A 91 -4.11 14.96 7.58
CA ARG A 91 -2.69 15.38 7.61
C ARG A 91 -2.23 15.84 6.23
N GLU A 92 -1.17 16.63 6.22
CA GLU A 92 -0.47 16.98 4.99
C GLU A 92 0.19 15.73 4.41
N LEU A 93 -0.05 15.50 3.12
CA LEU A 93 0.51 14.37 2.40
C LEU A 93 1.83 14.79 1.76
N PRO A 94 2.84 13.90 1.75
CA PRO A 94 4.05 14.11 0.96
C PRO A 94 3.69 14.27 -0.52
N SER A 95 4.44 15.12 -1.22
CA SER A 95 4.32 15.21 -2.68
C SER A 95 4.58 13.83 -3.30
N PRO A 96 3.81 13.43 -4.34
CA PRO A 96 4.09 12.21 -5.08
C PRO A 96 5.54 12.22 -5.61
N PRO A 97 6.21 11.05 -5.61
CA PRO A 97 7.53 10.89 -6.21
C PRO A 97 7.51 11.04 -7.74
#